data_AF-A0A8H3E0I9-F1
#
_entry.id   AF-A0A8H3E0I9-F1
#
_cell.length_a   1.000
_cell.length_b   1.000
_cell.length_c   1.000
_cell.angle_alpha   90.00
_cell.angle_beta   90.00
_cell.angle_gamma   90.00
#
_symmetry.space_group_name_H-M   'P 1'
#
loop_
_entity.id
_entity.type
_entity.pdbx_description
1 polymer ?
#
loop_
_entity_poly.entity_id
_entity_poly.type
_entity_poly.pdbx_seq_one_letter_code
_entity_poly.pdbx_strand_id
1 'polypeptide(L)'
;MSTTPRSIRRPRPSVPYNSDPTTPLAQYSERRSGRYSLSATYPFDWEAARGNRPAPYTSALGNGAPDTLRKKLARAAAEDGMGGGAASPAKTTKKRVVRKKPWRQRIVELPSAVYEWLYDLITFSNVPLPPPETSGRVLGGALHVIHFITRYSILRSHKVEEADWQDMHQEMHVVAGFEQEEPEPWFSWTTPVTILLLLGSLLNALYLFTTIRTYHLHLRENMVDSPRAKMVHMDMTNAARDMDTQPTSSLVWRLIRGLGTHMVSAWRLILGSKAGKATGKSSTHNIQQLDIWNPGELELSLFSVYSPAHALLWMIFSSHTWFVALILMVATSAQIFVLLRSYEGLLKDRRILQGEVMHEYNEKFVYPRITPVRKDACVMTHEAEMVSWRDQ
;
A
#
# COMPACT_ATOMS: atom_id res chain seq x y z
N MET A 1 73.37 -13.88 -2.30
CA MET A 1 73.85 -14.25 -0.96
C MET A 1 73.60 -13.08 -0.02
N SER A 2 72.58 -13.17 0.83
CA SER A 2 72.21 -12.12 1.78
C SER A 2 71.96 -12.81 3.12
N THR A 3 72.87 -12.56 4.06
CA THR A 3 72.94 -13.15 5.39
C THR A 3 72.14 -12.31 6.38
N THR A 4 71.04 -12.85 6.89
CA THR A 4 70.30 -12.31 8.03
C THR A 4 70.98 -12.71 9.35
N PRO A 5 71.25 -11.79 10.29
CA PRO A 5 71.77 -12.16 11.61
C PRO A 5 70.65 -12.67 12.53
N ARG A 6 70.92 -13.83 13.15
CA ARG A 6 70.03 -14.58 14.05
C ARG A 6 70.14 -13.98 15.46
N SER A 7 69.06 -13.39 15.97
CA SER A 7 68.97 -12.87 17.33
C SER A 7 68.85 -14.00 18.36
N ILE A 8 69.74 -14.00 19.35
CA ILE A 8 69.83 -14.98 20.45
C ILE A 8 68.84 -14.59 21.55
N ARG A 9 67.85 -15.45 21.81
CA ARG A 9 66.85 -15.25 22.86
C ARG A 9 67.40 -15.74 24.21
N ARG A 10 67.60 -14.84 25.18
CA ARG A 10 67.85 -15.20 26.58
C ARG A 10 66.59 -15.81 27.21
N PRO A 11 66.69 -16.87 28.04
CA PRO A 11 65.56 -17.36 28.82
C PRO A 11 65.26 -16.42 30.00
N ARG A 12 63.97 -16.13 30.22
CA ARG A 12 63.44 -15.31 31.32
C ARG A 12 63.17 -16.23 32.52
N PRO A 13 63.47 -15.84 33.77
CA PRO A 13 63.19 -16.68 34.93
C PRO A 13 61.68 -16.78 35.20
N SER A 14 61.21 -17.99 35.49
CA SER A 14 59.83 -18.31 35.86
C SER A 14 59.57 -17.89 37.32
N VAL A 15 58.61 -17.00 37.52
CA VAL A 15 58.10 -16.60 38.84
C VAL A 15 56.88 -17.50 39.18
N PRO A 16 56.76 -18.01 40.42
CA PRO A 16 55.71 -18.96 40.78
C PRO A 16 54.32 -18.32 40.84
N TYR A 17 53.34 -19.11 40.38
CA TYR A 17 51.92 -18.83 40.32
C TYR A 17 51.31 -18.98 41.72
N ASN A 18 50.76 -17.90 42.29
CA ASN A 18 49.81 -17.96 43.39
C ASN A 18 49.03 -16.65 43.51
N SER A 19 47.81 -16.65 42.97
CA SER A 19 46.59 -15.98 43.46
C SER A 19 45.67 -15.71 42.28
N ASP A 20 44.49 -16.32 42.28
CA ASP A 20 43.43 -16.06 41.30
C ASP A 20 43.00 -14.58 41.35
N PRO A 21 43.00 -13.85 40.23
CA PRO A 21 42.43 -12.51 40.20
C PRO A 21 40.91 -12.62 40.10
N THR A 22 40.20 -12.40 41.22
CA THR A 22 38.76 -12.11 41.20
C THR A 22 38.55 -10.74 40.56
N THR A 23 38.04 -10.72 39.33
CA THR A 23 37.58 -9.52 38.63
C THR A 23 36.39 -8.90 39.37
N PRO A 24 36.39 -7.60 39.72
CA PRO A 24 35.17 -6.94 40.13
C PRO A 24 34.22 -6.89 38.93
N LEU A 25 33.00 -7.41 39.12
CA LEU A 25 31.88 -7.28 38.19
C LEU A 25 31.63 -5.78 37.94
N ALA A 26 32.16 -5.27 36.83
CA ALA A 26 31.77 -3.99 36.29
C ALA A 26 30.28 -4.09 35.94
N GLN A 27 29.43 -3.43 36.74
CA GLN A 27 28.05 -3.17 36.35
C GLN A 27 28.10 -2.34 35.06
N TYR A 28 27.85 -3.01 33.94
CA TYR A 28 27.49 -2.35 32.70
C TYR A 28 26.25 -1.50 32.98
N SER A 29 26.43 -0.18 33.00
CA SER A 29 25.31 0.72 32.79
C SER A 29 24.86 0.50 31.35
N GLU A 30 23.82 -0.32 31.18
CA GLU A 30 23.04 -0.36 29.95
C GLU A 30 22.53 1.05 29.68
N ARG A 31 23.26 1.78 28.85
CA ARG A 31 22.78 3.01 28.23
C ARG A 31 21.64 2.59 27.30
N ARG A 32 20.41 2.57 27.84
CA ARG A 32 19.16 2.26 27.11
C ARG A 32 19.10 3.06 25.80
N SER A 33 19.43 2.42 24.69
CA SER A 33 19.01 2.86 23.37
C SER A 33 17.57 2.36 23.15
N GLY A 34 16.60 3.28 23.23
CA GLY A 34 15.21 3.01 22.85
C GLY A 34 14.23 3.09 24.02
N ARG A 35 13.56 4.23 24.16
CA ARG A 35 12.26 4.29 24.85
C ARG A 35 11.21 3.69 23.92
N TYR A 36 11.14 2.38 23.84
CA TYR A 36 9.94 1.71 23.34
C TYR A 36 8.87 1.75 24.44
N SER A 37 7.62 2.04 24.09
CA SER A 37 6.54 2.04 25.06
C SER A 37 6.37 0.63 25.62
N LEU A 38 6.25 0.51 26.95
CA LEU A 38 5.97 -0.76 27.64
C LEU A 38 4.65 -1.41 27.17
N SER A 39 3.82 -0.68 26.40
CA SER A 39 2.61 -1.18 25.76
C SER A 39 2.86 -2.08 24.53
N ALA A 40 4.09 -2.14 23.99
CA ALA A 40 4.40 -2.92 22.80
C ALA A 40 4.58 -4.43 23.06
N THR A 41 4.55 -4.87 24.33
CA THR A 41 4.86 -6.26 24.70
C THR A 41 3.65 -7.19 24.68
N TYR A 42 2.42 -6.66 24.66
CA TYR A 42 1.20 -7.46 24.68
C TYR A 42 0.28 -7.12 23.51
N PRO A 43 -0.22 -8.12 22.75
CA PRO A 43 -1.21 -7.90 21.70
C PRO A 43 -2.51 -7.34 22.30
N PHE A 44 -3.22 -6.52 21.53
CA PHE A 44 -4.49 -5.92 21.94
C PHE A 44 -5.55 -6.98 22.23
N ASP A 45 -6.08 -7.00 23.46
CA ASP A 45 -7.05 -8.00 23.90
C ASP A 45 -8.50 -7.57 23.57
N TRP A 46 -9.06 -8.20 22.54
CA TRP A 46 -10.45 -8.00 22.10
C TRP A 46 -11.49 -8.50 23.11
N GLU A 47 -11.15 -9.43 24.00
CA GLU A 47 -12.07 -9.92 25.03
C GLU A 47 -12.18 -8.94 26.19
N ALA A 48 -11.05 -8.30 26.55
CA ALA A 48 -11.04 -7.19 27.49
C ALA A 48 -11.81 -5.98 26.95
N ALA A 49 -11.64 -5.64 25.67
CA ALA A 49 -12.38 -4.56 25.02
C ALA A 49 -13.90 -4.82 24.96
N ARG A 50 -14.30 -6.10 24.85
CA ARG A 50 -15.70 -6.55 24.90
C ARG A 50 -16.26 -6.66 26.32
N GLY A 51 -15.45 -6.47 27.35
CA GLY A 51 -15.85 -6.54 28.76
C GLY A 51 -16.05 -7.97 29.28
N ASN A 52 -15.64 -8.98 28.50
CA ASN A 52 -15.69 -10.38 28.90
C ASN A 52 -14.53 -10.76 29.82
N ARG A 53 -13.47 -9.95 29.81
CA ARG A 53 -12.33 -10.03 30.73
C ARG A 53 -12.03 -8.65 31.34
N PRO A 54 -11.50 -8.59 32.58
CA PRO A 54 -10.99 -7.34 33.14
C PRO A 54 -9.81 -6.83 32.30
N ALA A 55 -9.69 -5.51 32.16
CA ALA A 55 -8.59 -4.91 31.41
C ALA A 55 -7.24 -5.33 32.01
N PRO A 56 -6.24 -5.69 31.18
CA PRO A 56 -4.93 -6.16 31.66
C PRO A 56 -4.09 -5.09 32.36
N TYR A 57 -4.52 -3.83 32.31
CA TYR A 57 -3.89 -2.74 33.05
C TYR A 57 -4.41 -2.72 34.48
N THR A 58 -3.56 -3.13 35.43
CA THR A 58 -3.77 -2.80 36.84
C THR A 58 -3.82 -1.28 36.97
N SER A 59 -4.86 -0.74 37.62
CA SER A 59 -4.89 0.67 38.04
C SER A 59 -3.60 1.01 38.80
N ALA A 60 -3.21 2.29 38.81
CA ALA A 60 -1.89 2.79 39.24
C ALA A 60 -1.42 2.45 40.68
N LEU A 61 -2.11 1.59 41.41
CA LEU A 61 -1.64 0.96 42.65
C LEU A 61 -1.25 -0.50 42.36
N GLY A 62 0.04 -0.74 42.16
CA GLY A 62 0.59 -2.08 41.98
C GLY A 62 0.34 -3.00 43.18
N ASN A 63 0.62 -4.29 42.99
CA ASN A 63 0.42 -5.40 43.95
C ASN A 63 1.17 -5.29 45.31
N GLY A 64 1.77 -4.14 45.64
CA GLY A 64 2.47 -3.88 46.89
C GLY A 64 1.73 -2.94 47.86
N ALA A 65 0.48 -2.56 47.60
CA ALA A 65 -0.26 -1.67 48.50
C ALA A 65 -0.68 -2.42 49.79
N PRO A 66 -0.44 -1.85 50.99
CA PRO A 66 -0.75 -2.50 52.26
C PRO A 66 -2.27 -2.74 52.40
N ASP A 67 -2.65 -3.89 52.92
CA ASP A 67 -4.06 -4.33 53.05
C ASP A 67 -4.94 -3.35 53.85
N THR A 68 -4.33 -2.50 54.67
CA THR A 68 -4.99 -1.42 55.41
C THR A 68 -5.55 -0.34 54.47
N LEU A 69 -4.87 -0.05 53.37
CA LEU A 69 -5.28 0.94 52.37
C LEU A 69 -6.40 0.38 51.49
N ARG A 70 -6.34 -0.92 51.17
CA ARG A 70 -7.43 -1.67 50.51
C ARG A 70 -8.69 -1.68 51.37
N LYS A 71 -8.57 -1.97 52.67
CA LYS A 71 -9.71 -1.91 53.61
C LYS A 71 -10.28 -0.50 53.75
N LYS A 72 -9.44 0.54 53.80
CA LYS A 72 -9.91 1.94 53.85
C LYS A 72 -10.66 2.36 52.59
N LEU A 73 -10.16 2.01 51.40
CA LEU A 73 -10.85 2.28 50.13
C LEU A 73 -12.16 1.49 49.99
N ALA A 74 -12.18 0.24 50.44
CA ALA A 74 -13.40 -0.57 50.46
C ALA A 74 -14.46 -0.01 51.44
N ARG A 75 -14.02 0.58 52.57
CA ARG A 75 -14.92 1.24 53.52
C ARG A 75 -15.46 2.56 52.98
N ALA A 76 -14.60 3.37 52.34
CA ALA A 76 -15.01 4.61 51.69
C ALA A 76 -16.02 4.36 50.54
N ALA A 77 -15.83 3.27 49.78
CA ALA A 77 -16.79 2.86 48.75
C ALA A 77 -18.12 2.32 49.31
N ALA A 78 -18.14 1.87 50.57
CA ALA A 78 -19.35 1.45 51.26
C ALA A 78 -20.11 2.63 51.90
N GLU A 79 -19.43 3.74 52.23
CA GLU A 79 -20.03 4.94 52.82
C GLU A 79 -20.78 5.81 51.79
N ASP A 80 -20.44 5.74 50.50
CA ASP A 80 -21.19 6.39 49.41
C ASP A 80 -22.53 5.68 49.06
N GLY A 81 -22.82 4.52 49.69
CA GLY A 81 -24.03 3.74 49.49
C GLY A 81 -24.87 3.66 50.76
N MET A 82 -25.55 4.75 51.12
CA MET A 82 -26.43 4.80 52.29
C MET A 82 -27.57 3.77 52.18
N GLY A 83 -27.62 2.82 53.13
CA GLY A 83 -28.85 2.13 53.53
C GLY A 83 -28.91 0.61 53.27
N GLY A 84 -28.50 -0.16 54.29
CA GLY A 84 -29.20 -1.33 54.85
C GLY A 84 -29.67 -2.49 53.94
N GLY A 85 -29.19 -3.70 54.27
CA GLY A 85 -29.90 -4.95 53.99
C GLY A 85 -29.08 -5.97 53.21
N ALA A 86 -28.75 -7.08 53.87
CA ALA A 86 -27.99 -8.20 53.32
C ALA A 86 -28.73 -8.89 52.17
N ALA A 87 -28.10 -8.97 50.99
CA ALA A 87 -28.32 -10.00 49.98
C ALA A 87 -27.15 -10.01 48.97
N SER A 88 -26.74 -11.21 48.56
CA SER A 88 -25.61 -11.54 47.67
C SER A 88 -25.39 -10.62 46.45
N PRO A 89 -24.14 -10.40 46.01
CA PRO A 89 -23.87 -9.60 44.82
C PRO A 89 -24.06 -10.46 43.55
N ALA A 90 -25.31 -10.58 43.10
CA ALA A 90 -25.55 -10.87 41.68
C ALA A 90 -25.09 -9.64 40.89
N LYS A 91 -23.97 -9.79 40.15
CA LYS A 91 -23.41 -8.77 39.27
C LYS A 91 -24.45 -8.31 38.24
N THR A 92 -25.13 -7.21 38.52
CA THR A 92 -25.89 -6.49 37.50
C THR A 92 -24.89 -5.79 36.59
N THR A 93 -24.71 -6.33 35.38
CA THR A 93 -23.98 -5.65 34.32
C THR A 93 -24.68 -4.33 34.03
N LYS A 94 -24.08 -3.21 34.43
CA LYS A 94 -24.61 -1.86 34.13
C LYS A 94 -24.82 -1.75 32.62
N LYS A 95 -26.09 -1.69 32.19
CA LYS A 95 -26.48 -1.50 30.80
C LYS A 95 -25.89 -0.16 30.34
N ARG A 96 -24.88 -0.21 29.45
CA ARG A 96 -24.22 0.98 28.92
C ARG A 96 -25.25 1.84 28.19
N VAL A 97 -25.64 2.96 28.77
CA VAL A 97 -26.50 3.94 28.09
C VAL A 97 -25.66 4.59 27.00
N VAL A 98 -25.86 4.15 25.76
CA VAL A 98 -25.25 4.79 24.59
C VAL A 98 -25.98 6.11 24.36
N ARG A 99 -25.36 7.21 24.79
CA ARG A 99 -25.89 8.55 24.56
C ARG A 99 -25.94 8.79 23.05
N LYS A 100 -27.14 8.96 22.50
CA LYS A 100 -27.33 9.31 21.08
C LYS A 100 -26.65 10.65 20.81
N LYS A 101 -25.83 10.73 19.75
CA LYS A 101 -25.22 11.99 19.33
C LYS A 101 -26.30 13.04 19.01
N PRO A 102 -26.12 14.31 19.41
CA PRO A 102 -27.05 15.40 19.09
C PRO A 102 -27.18 15.59 17.57
N TRP A 103 -28.35 16.05 17.12
CA TRP A 103 -28.69 16.12 15.70
C TRP A 103 -27.73 16.98 14.87
N ARG A 104 -27.19 18.06 15.45
CA ARG A 104 -26.18 18.90 14.80
C ARG A 104 -24.91 18.12 14.45
N GLN A 105 -24.43 17.24 15.32
CA GLN A 105 -23.25 16.41 15.05
C GLN A 105 -23.51 15.40 13.93
N ARG A 106 -24.74 14.87 13.83
CA ARG A 106 -25.12 13.92 12.75
C ARG A 106 -25.12 14.57 11.36
N ILE A 107 -25.51 15.84 11.27
CA ILE A 107 -25.50 16.58 10.00
C ILE A 107 -24.06 16.89 9.57
N VAL A 108 -23.18 17.22 10.53
CA VAL A 108 -21.75 17.47 10.26
C VAL A 108 -21.02 16.17 9.85
N GLU A 109 -21.40 15.02 10.42
CA GLU A 109 -20.81 13.71 10.11
C GLU A 109 -21.42 13.01 8.88
N LEU A 110 -22.53 13.52 8.33
CA LEU A 110 -23.23 12.91 7.20
C LEU A 110 -22.33 12.77 5.94
N PRO A 111 -21.55 13.79 5.54
CA PRO A 111 -20.65 13.68 4.40
C PRO A 111 -19.56 12.61 4.59
N SER A 112 -19.00 12.50 5.81
CA SER A 112 -18.02 11.45 6.11
C SER A 112 -18.65 10.07 6.14
N ALA A 113 -19.88 9.93 6.66
CA ALA A 113 -20.59 8.66 6.68
C ALA A 113 -20.98 8.20 5.26
N VAL A 114 -21.39 9.13 4.38
CA VAL A 114 -21.64 8.84 2.96
C VAL A 114 -20.35 8.45 2.25
N TYR A 115 -19.24 9.13 2.54
CA TYR A 115 -17.94 8.78 1.99
C TYR A 115 -17.50 7.38 2.42
N GLU A 116 -17.60 7.06 3.71
CA GLU A 116 -17.28 5.73 4.25
C GLU A 116 -18.19 4.65 3.65
N TRP A 117 -19.50 4.92 3.55
CA TRP A 117 -20.45 3.99 2.93
C TRP A 117 -20.16 3.77 1.44
N LEU A 118 -19.87 4.83 0.69
CA LEU A 118 -19.53 4.75 -0.73
C LEU A 118 -18.20 4.03 -0.92
N TYR A 119 -17.21 4.31 -0.08
CA TYR A 119 -15.92 3.64 -0.09
C TYR A 119 -16.07 2.15 0.20
N ASP A 120 -16.88 1.79 1.19
CA ASP A 120 -17.17 0.40 1.52
C ASP A 120 -17.93 -0.32 0.39
N LEU A 121 -18.87 0.37 -0.27
CA LEU A 121 -19.62 -0.14 -1.41
C LEU A 121 -18.72 -0.38 -2.64
N ILE A 122 -17.79 0.54 -2.92
CA ILE A 122 -16.88 0.45 -4.08
C ILE A 122 -15.75 -0.56 -3.82
N THR A 123 -15.25 -0.60 -2.59
CA THR A 123 -14.10 -1.45 -2.21
C THR A 123 -14.55 -2.85 -1.76
N PHE A 124 -15.86 -3.07 -1.61
CA PHE A 124 -16.47 -4.31 -1.12
C PHE A 124 -15.73 -4.87 0.11
N SER A 125 -15.34 -3.99 1.05
CA SER A 125 -14.34 -4.33 2.08
C SER A 125 -14.79 -5.42 3.05
N ASN A 126 -16.11 -5.60 3.16
CA ASN A 126 -16.77 -6.57 4.03
C ASN A 126 -17.07 -7.92 3.36
N VAL A 127 -16.78 -8.09 2.06
CA VAL A 127 -17.01 -9.34 1.32
C VAL A 127 -15.67 -10.02 1.08
N PRO A 128 -15.53 -11.34 1.34
CA PRO A 128 -14.34 -12.08 0.93
C PRO A 128 -14.33 -12.16 -0.59
N LEU A 129 -13.73 -11.16 -1.23
CA LEU A 129 -13.52 -11.15 -2.67
C LEU A 129 -12.60 -12.32 -3.03
N PRO A 130 -12.86 -13.00 -4.16
CA PRO A 130 -11.96 -14.03 -4.64
C PRO A 130 -10.61 -13.39 -5.02
N PRO A 131 -9.51 -14.16 -5.07
CA PRO A 131 -8.20 -13.64 -5.44
C PRO A 131 -8.26 -12.76 -6.70
N PRO A 132 -7.48 -11.65 -6.76
CA PRO A 132 -7.55 -10.68 -7.86
C PRO A 132 -7.32 -11.31 -9.25
N GLU A 133 -6.54 -12.39 -9.32
CA GLU A 133 -6.34 -13.16 -10.53
C GLU A 133 -7.63 -13.88 -10.99
N THR A 134 -8.35 -14.51 -10.06
CA THR A 134 -9.61 -15.20 -10.37
C THR A 134 -10.72 -14.22 -10.75
N SER A 135 -10.80 -13.08 -10.07
CA SER A 135 -11.79 -12.04 -10.41
C SER A 135 -11.50 -11.43 -11.78
N GLY A 136 -10.24 -11.17 -12.12
CA GLY A 136 -9.86 -10.69 -13.45
C GLY A 136 -10.18 -11.68 -14.58
N ARG A 137 -9.98 -12.98 -14.35
CA ARG A 137 -10.37 -14.03 -15.32
C ARG A 137 -11.89 -14.14 -15.50
N VAL A 138 -12.64 -14.14 -14.38
CA VAL A 138 -14.12 -14.18 -14.42
C VAL A 138 -14.67 -12.94 -15.11
N LEU A 139 -14.15 -11.75 -14.77
CA LEU A 139 -14.52 -10.50 -15.41
C LEU A 139 -14.18 -10.50 -16.90
N GLY A 140 -12.98 -10.92 -17.29
CA GLY A 140 -12.57 -11.04 -18.69
C GLY A 140 -13.44 -12.03 -19.47
N GLY A 141 -13.79 -13.17 -18.88
CA GLY A 141 -14.73 -14.13 -19.45
C GLY A 141 -16.13 -13.54 -19.61
N ALA A 142 -16.64 -12.83 -18.61
CA ALA A 142 -17.92 -12.13 -18.69
C ALA A 142 -17.92 -11.07 -19.80
N LEU A 143 -16.83 -10.31 -19.97
CA LEU A 143 -16.69 -9.36 -21.08
C LEU A 143 -16.75 -10.04 -22.45
N HIS A 144 -16.14 -11.23 -22.62
CA HIS A 144 -16.29 -12.02 -23.85
C HIS A 144 -17.73 -12.44 -24.08
N VAL A 145 -18.43 -12.90 -23.04
CA VAL A 145 -19.84 -13.33 -23.15
C VAL A 145 -20.72 -12.15 -23.54
N ILE A 146 -20.54 -10.99 -22.90
CA ILE A 146 -21.28 -9.77 -23.25
C ILE A 146 -20.98 -9.38 -24.70
N HIS A 147 -19.71 -9.37 -25.12
CA HIS A 147 -19.33 -9.04 -26.48
C HIS A 147 -19.94 -10.02 -27.50
N PHE A 148 -19.91 -11.32 -27.19
CA PHE A 148 -20.54 -12.37 -28.00
C PHE A 148 -22.05 -12.12 -28.15
N ILE A 149 -22.77 -11.83 -27.06
CA ILE A 149 -24.21 -11.54 -27.10
C ILE A 149 -24.48 -10.30 -27.96
N THR A 150 -23.66 -9.25 -27.81
CA THR A 150 -23.78 -8.03 -28.63
C THR A 150 -23.57 -8.31 -30.11
N ARG A 151 -22.55 -9.09 -30.49
CA ARG A 151 -22.28 -9.45 -31.89
C ARG A 151 -23.32 -10.41 -32.45
N TYR A 152 -23.78 -11.36 -31.65
CA TYR A 152 -24.86 -12.27 -32.02
C TYR A 152 -26.17 -11.51 -32.28
N SER A 153 -26.48 -10.49 -31.47
CA SER A 153 -27.65 -9.63 -31.71
C SER A 153 -27.55 -8.85 -33.02
N ILE A 154 -26.38 -8.31 -33.37
CA ILE A 154 -26.14 -7.62 -34.65
C ILE A 154 -26.25 -8.61 -35.83
N LEU A 155 -25.67 -9.80 -35.70
CA LEU A 155 -25.74 -10.80 -36.76
C LEU A 155 -27.18 -11.30 -36.96
N ARG A 156 -27.96 -11.41 -35.89
CA ARG A 156 -29.37 -11.77 -35.97
C ARG A 156 -30.19 -10.68 -36.67
N SER A 157 -29.95 -9.40 -36.40
CA SER A 157 -30.70 -8.32 -37.08
C SER A 157 -30.44 -8.32 -38.59
N HIS A 158 -29.18 -8.49 -39.03
CA HIS A 158 -28.87 -8.58 -40.46
C HIS A 158 -29.48 -9.80 -41.16
N LYS A 159 -29.58 -10.95 -40.47
CA LYS A 159 -30.25 -12.13 -41.04
C LYS A 159 -31.75 -11.98 -41.20
N VAL A 160 -32.40 -11.15 -40.37
CA VAL A 160 -33.83 -10.84 -40.53
C VAL A 160 -34.02 -9.97 -41.76
N GLU A 161 -33.16 -8.95 -41.94
CA GLU A 161 -33.14 -8.10 -43.13
C GLU A 161 -32.88 -8.89 -44.44
N GLU A 162 -31.95 -9.87 -44.42
CA GLU A 162 -31.76 -10.79 -45.56
C GLU A 162 -32.88 -11.84 -45.71
N ALA A 163 -33.70 -12.09 -44.69
CA ALA A 163 -34.88 -12.94 -44.82
C ALA A 163 -36.09 -12.16 -45.36
N ASP A 164 -36.11 -10.84 -45.14
CA ASP A 164 -37.10 -9.89 -45.67
C ASP A 164 -37.02 -9.68 -47.19
N TRP A 165 -36.06 -10.28 -47.90
CA TRP A 165 -36.17 -10.40 -49.36
C TRP A 165 -37.46 -11.13 -49.81
N GLN A 166 -38.09 -11.92 -48.93
CA GLN A 166 -39.45 -12.48 -49.14
C GLN A 166 -40.57 -11.47 -48.86
N ASP A 167 -40.33 -10.48 -48.01
CA ASP A 167 -41.28 -9.40 -47.66
C ASP A 167 -41.18 -8.21 -48.62
N MET A 168 -40.06 -8.06 -49.33
CA MET A 168 -39.91 -7.13 -50.46
C MET A 168 -40.91 -7.43 -51.60
N HIS A 169 -41.37 -8.68 -51.74
CA HIS A 169 -42.48 -9.03 -52.62
C HIS A 169 -43.84 -8.52 -52.12
N GLN A 170 -44.01 -8.32 -50.80
CA GLN A 170 -45.16 -7.62 -50.22
C GLN A 170 -45.00 -6.10 -50.33
N GLU A 171 -43.79 -5.55 -50.18
CA GLU A 171 -43.51 -4.12 -50.43
C GLU A 171 -43.75 -3.70 -51.88
N MET A 172 -43.52 -4.59 -52.86
CA MET A 172 -43.87 -4.32 -54.26
C MET A 172 -45.39 -4.11 -54.45
N HIS A 173 -46.21 -4.59 -53.52
CA HIS A 173 -47.65 -4.32 -53.45
C HIS A 173 -47.99 -3.01 -52.70
N VAL A 174 -47.04 -2.46 -51.93
CA VAL A 174 -47.10 -1.17 -51.21
C VAL A 174 -46.65 0.02 -52.07
N VAL A 175 -45.93 -0.22 -53.18
CA VAL A 175 -45.61 0.78 -54.23
C VAL A 175 -46.87 1.43 -54.86
N ALA A 176 -48.07 0.99 -54.51
CA ALA A 176 -49.35 1.61 -54.85
C ALA A 176 -49.75 2.83 -53.97
N GLY A 177 -48.79 3.53 -53.33
CA GLY A 177 -48.94 4.96 -53.00
C GLY A 177 -49.34 5.34 -51.57
N PHE A 178 -49.00 4.54 -50.55
CA PHE A 178 -48.98 5.00 -49.15
C PHE A 178 -47.67 4.57 -48.49
N GLU A 179 -46.66 5.45 -48.57
CA GLU A 179 -45.34 5.24 -47.98
C GLU A 179 -45.41 5.28 -46.46
N GLN A 180 -45.11 4.17 -45.82
CA GLN A 180 -44.67 4.12 -44.44
C GLN A 180 -43.34 3.36 -44.43
N GLU A 181 -42.24 4.07 -44.66
CA GLU A 181 -40.90 3.56 -44.37
C GLU A 181 -40.88 3.16 -42.89
N GLU A 182 -40.67 1.88 -42.58
CA GLU A 182 -40.41 1.44 -41.21
C GLU A 182 -39.14 2.17 -40.74
N PRO A 183 -39.23 3.02 -39.69
CA PRO A 183 -38.10 3.84 -39.29
C PRO A 183 -37.00 2.94 -38.73
N GLU A 184 -35.83 2.95 -39.37
CA GLU A 184 -34.58 2.44 -38.80
C GLU A 184 -34.52 2.84 -37.32
N PRO A 185 -34.35 1.88 -36.39
CA PRO A 185 -34.38 2.18 -34.98
C PRO A 185 -33.31 3.23 -34.68
N TRP A 186 -33.76 4.44 -34.31
CA TRP A 186 -32.90 5.60 -34.05
C TRP A 186 -31.82 5.34 -32.98
N PHE A 187 -31.98 4.24 -32.22
CA PHE A 187 -31.03 3.76 -31.23
C PHE A 187 -30.81 2.24 -31.32
N SER A 188 -29.58 1.84 -31.64
CA SER A 188 -29.12 0.46 -31.48
C SER A 188 -28.32 0.32 -30.19
N TRP A 189 -28.80 -0.45 -29.22
CA TRP A 189 -28.11 -0.65 -27.95
C TRP A 189 -26.75 -1.34 -28.10
N THR A 190 -26.51 -2.01 -29.23
CA THR A 190 -25.29 -2.77 -29.50
C THR A 190 -24.08 -1.87 -29.76
N THR A 191 -24.28 -0.70 -30.38
CA THR A 191 -23.22 0.27 -30.69
C THR A 191 -22.60 0.93 -29.45
N PRO A 192 -23.34 1.45 -28.45
CA PRO A 192 -22.73 1.99 -27.24
C PRO A 192 -22.07 0.88 -26.42
N VAL A 193 -22.61 -0.35 -26.43
CA VAL A 193 -22.00 -1.48 -25.70
C VAL A 193 -20.66 -1.87 -26.32
N THR A 194 -20.53 -1.97 -27.64
CA THR A 194 -19.22 -2.25 -28.27
C THR A 194 -18.21 -1.13 -28.02
N ILE A 195 -18.63 0.14 -28.10
CA ILE A 195 -17.78 1.29 -27.76
C ILE A 195 -17.33 1.21 -26.30
N LEU A 196 -18.24 0.90 -25.37
CA LEU A 196 -17.92 0.76 -23.95
C LEU A 196 -16.95 -0.39 -23.68
N LEU A 197 -17.14 -1.54 -24.33
CA LEU A 197 -16.25 -2.70 -24.21
C LEU A 197 -14.86 -2.41 -24.77
N LEU A 198 -14.78 -1.71 -25.91
CA LEU A 198 -13.52 -1.30 -26.52
C LEU A 198 -12.81 -0.25 -25.65
N LEU A 199 -13.51 0.78 -25.21
CA LEU A 199 -12.99 1.79 -24.31
C LEU A 199 -12.56 1.19 -22.98
N GLY A 200 -13.35 0.28 -22.41
CA GLY A 200 -13.03 -0.43 -21.17
C GLY A 200 -11.75 -1.25 -21.29
N SER A 201 -11.58 -1.99 -22.39
CA SER A 201 -10.33 -2.73 -22.66
C SER A 201 -9.13 -1.80 -22.83
N LEU A 202 -9.32 -0.67 -23.51
CA LEU A 202 -8.27 0.33 -23.73
C LEU A 202 -7.88 1.01 -22.42
N LEU A 203 -8.86 1.40 -21.59
CA LEU A 203 -8.63 1.97 -20.27
C LEU A 203 -7.91 0.98 -19.36
N ASN A 204 -8.28 -0.31 -19.39
CA ASN A 204 -7.55 -1.34 -18.63
C ASN A 204 -6.10 -1.45 -19.10
N ALA A 205 -5.85 -1.49 -20.41
CA ALA A 205 -4.49 -1.53 -20.96
C ALA A 205 -3.69 -0.27 -20.60
N LEU A 206 -4.27 0.91 -20.73
CA LEU A 206 -3.65 2.18 -20.33
C LEU A 206 -3.36 2.21 -18.84
N TYR A 207 -4.30 1.74 -18.01
CA TYR A 207 -4.09 1.66 -16.57
C TYR A 207 -2.95 0.70 -16.23
N LEU A 208 -2.93 -0.49 -16.82
CA LEU A 208 -1.89 -1.51 -16.65
C LEU A 208 -0.50 -0.96 -17.01
N PHE A 209 -0.35 -0.25 -18.12
CA PHE A 209 0.96 0.28 -18.54
C PHE A 209 1.37 1.58 -17.84
N THR A 210 0.43 2.28 -17.19
CA THR A 210 0.70 3.53 -16.46
C THR A 210 0.84 3.33 -14.94
N THR A 211 0.55 2.14 -14.42
CA THR A 211 0.75 1.80 -13.01
C THR A 211 2.24 1.67 -12.70
N ILE A 212 2.76 2.69 -12.04
CA ILE A 212 4.17 2.80 -11.67
C ILE A 212 4.26 3.00 -10.16
N ARG A 213 5.11 2.21 -9.53
CA ARG A 213 5.47 2.31 -8.12
C ARG A 213 6.84 2.96 -7.98
N THR A 214 6.91 3.94 -7.09
CA THR A 214 8.10 4.76 -6.90
C THR A 214 8.86 4.29 -5.67
N TYR A 215 10.15 4.04 -5.84
CA TYR A 215 11.06 3.66 -4.77
C TYR A 215 12.11 4.74 -4.61
N HIS A 216 12.45 5.05 -3.36
CA HIS A 216 13.48 6.03 -3.04
C HIS A 216 14.74 5.28 -2.59
N LEU A 217 15.87 5.62 -3.20
CA LEU A 217 17.18 5.06 -2.89
C LEU A 217 17.94 6.11 -2.10
N HIS A 218 18.25 5.82 -0.84
CA HIS A 218 18.72 6.83 0.12
C HIS A 218 20.24 6.86 0.22
N LEU A 219 20.89 5.71 0.06
CA LEU A 219 22.34 5.56 0.26
C LEU A 219 23.17 5.70 -1.02
N ARG A 220 22.51 5.81 -2.18
CA ARG A 220 23.18 5.83 -3.48
C ARG A 220 23.48 7.24 -3.95
N GLU A 221 24.76 7.55 -4.16
CA GLU A 221 25.23 8.85 -4.67
C GLU A 221 25.23 8.92 -6.20
N ASN A 222 25.60 7.81 -6.86
CA ASN A 222 25.68 7.73 -8.32
C ASN A 222 24.32 7.42 -8.96
N MET A 223 24.06 8.01 -10.13
CA MET A 223 22.85 7.73 -10.88
C MET A 223 22.80 6.27 -11.35
N VAL A 224 21.60 5.71 -11.34
CA VAL A 224 21.32 4.31 -11.66
C VAL A 224 21.18 4.20 -13.17
N ASP A 225 21.75 3.15 -13.75
CA ASP A 225 21.72 2.84 -15.19
C ASP A 225 20.34 2.36 -15.69
N SER A 226 19.27 3.01 -15.26
CA SER A 226 17.90 2.76 -15.71
C SER A 226 17.30 4.08 -16.25
N PRO A 227 16.60 4.05 -17.39
CA PRO A 227 15.95 5.24 -17.95
C PRO A 227 14.80 5.77 -17.07
N ARG A 228 14.40 5.01 -16.04
CA ARG A 228 13.32 5.34 -15.10
C ARG A 228 13.85 5.89 -13.76
N ALA A 229 15.16 6.06 -13.62
CA ALA A 229 15.75 6.70 -12.46
C ALA A 229 15.82 8.23 -12.67
N LYS A 230 15.49 8.98 -11.63
CA LYS A 230 15.57 10.45 -11.62
C LYS A 230 16.03 10.95 -10.26
N MET A 231 16.75 12.06 -10.22
CA MET A 231 17.07 12.75 -8.97
C MET A 231 15.89 13.65 -8.58
N VAL A 232 15.39 13.51 -7.35
CA VAL A 232 14.29 14.31 -6.82
C VAL A 232 14.72 14.96 -5.51
N HIS A 233 14.41 16.25 -5.38
CA HIS A 233 14.54 16.96 -4.11
C HIS A 233 13.42 16.52 -3.18
N MET A 234 13.76 15.77 -2.14
CA MET A 234 12.81 15.31 -1.13
C MET A 234 12.95 16.13 0.14
N ASP A 235 11.81 16.57 0.65
CA ASP A 235 11.69 17.31 1.89
C ASP A 235 11.80 16.37 3.09
N MET A 236 12.98 16.27 3.70
CA MET A 236 13.20 15.29 4.79
C MET A 236 12.38 15.58 6.06
N THR A 237 11.83 16.79 6.18
CA THR A 237 10.97 17.20 7.30
C THR A 237 9.68 16.38 7.39
N ASN A 238 9.18 15.90 6.24
CA ASN A 238 8.00 15.03 6.15
C ASN A 238 8.33 13.60 5.73
N ALA A 239 9.61 13.23 5.69
CA ALA A 239 10.06 11.93 5.19
C ALA A 239 9.30 10.75 5.84
N ALA A 240 8.99 10.80 7.14
CA ALA A 240 8.23 9.74 7.81
C ALA A 240 6.80 9.55 7.26
N ARG A 241 6.17 10.59 6.71
CA ARG A 241 4.85 10.52 6.05
C ARG A 241 4.96 10.10 4.58
N ASP A 242 6.06 10.47 3.93
CA ASP A 242 6.34 10.18 2.53
C ASP A 242 7.10 8.84 2.32
N MET A 243 7.51 8.17 3.40
CA MET A 243 8.11 6.82 3.40
C MET A 243 7.11 5.73 3.02
N ASP A 244 5.80 6.00 3.11
CA ASP A 244 4.80 5.12 2.53
C ASP A 244 4.95 5.20 1.01
N THR A 245 5.58 4.17 0.43
CA THR A 245 5.69 3.95 -1.03
C THR A 245 4.31 3.72 -1.64
N GLN A 246 3.45 4.73 -1.57
CA GLN A 246 2.13 4.68 -2.17
C GLN A 246 2.30 4.56 -3.69
N PRO A 247 1.52 3.69 -4.35
CA PRO A 247 1.50 3.68 -5.80
C PRO A 247 1.14 5.09 -6.26
N THR A 248 1.97 5.66 -7.15
CA THR A 248 1.63 6.98 -7.65
C THR A 248 0.27 6.90 -8.34
N SER A 249 -0.61 7.88 -8.04
CA SER A 249 -1.94 7.92 -8.64
C SER A 249 -1.81 7.80 -10.16
N SER A 250 -2.61 6.91 -10.77
CA SER A 250 -2.58 6.63 -12.21
C SER A 250 -2.65 7.91 -13.04
N LEU A 251 -2.14 7.88 -14.27
CA LEU A 251 -2.14 9.04 -15.17
C LEU A 251 -3.55 9.63 -15.32
N VAL A 252 -4.57 8.77 -15.34
CA VAL A 252 -5.99 9.15 -15.29
C VAL A 252 -6.34 9.97 -14.05
N TRP A 253 -5.95 9.52 -12.86
CA TRP A 253 -6.17 10.29 -11.62
C TRP A 253 -5.37 11.59 -11.56
N ARG A 254 -4.20 11.65 -12.20
CA ARG A 254 -3.43 12.90 -12.33
C ARG A 254 -4.12 13.87 -13.26
N LEU A 255 -4.71 13.40 -14.37
CA LEU A 255 -5.51 14.23 -15.27
C LEU A 255 -6.80 14.71 -14.59
N ILE A 256 -7.52 13.82 -13.90
CA ILE A 256 -8.73 14.16 -13.13
C ILE A 256 -8.40 15.16 -12.02
N ARG A 257 -7.30 14.95 -11.28
CA ARG A 257 -6.83 15.92 -10.27
C ARG A 257 -6.40 17.22 -10.91
N GLY A 258 -5.71 17.20 -12.04
CA GLY A 258 -5.33 18.39 -12.80
C GLY A 258 -6.57 19.21 -13.17
N LEU A 259 -7.54 18.59 -13.84
CA LEU A 259 -8.82 19.20 -14.17
C LEU A 259 -9.56 19.71 -12.92
N GLY A 260 -9.58 18.90 -11.85
CA GLY A 260 -10.17 19.25 -10.56
C GLY A 260 -9.49 20.46 -9.91
N THR A 261 -8.16 20.58 -10.00
CA THR A 261 -7.43 21.75 -9.49
C THR A 261 -7.73 23.00 -10.30
N HIS A 262 -7.89 22.89 -11.62
CA HIS A 262 -8.32 23.99 -12.48
C HIS A 262 -9.76 24.40 -12.18
N MET A 263 -10.68 23.44 -12.02
CA MET A 263 -12.06 23.71 -11.60
C MET A 263 -12.12 24.37 -10.22
N VAL A 264 -11.37 23.85 -9.24
CA VAL A 264 -11.34 24.43 -7.89
C VAL A 264 -10.68 25.81 -7.91
N SER A 265 -9.67 26.05 -8.75
CA SER A 265 -9.09 27.38 -8.92
C SER A 265 -10.05 28.36 -9.58
N ALA A 266 -10.84 27.93 -10.56
CA ALA A 266 -11.92 28.71 -11.16
C ALA A 266 -13.04 28.99 -10.15
N TRP A 267 -13.40 28.00 -9.32
CA TRP A 267 -14.40 28.14 -8.26
C TRP A 267 -13.92 29.07 -7.12
N ARG A 268 -12.63 29.02 -6.77
CA ARG A 268 -12.01 29.95 -5.80
C ARG A 268 -11.87 31.37 -6.35
N LEU A 269 -11.66 31.53 -7.66
CA LEU A 269 -11.67 32.82 -8.35
C LEU A 269 -13.06 33.46 -8.27
N ILE A 270 -14.12 32.66 -8.46
CA ILE A 270 -15.53 33.09 -8.32
C ILE A 270 -15.87 33.44 -6.86
N LEU A 271 -15.32 32.70 -5.87
CA LEU A 271 -15.58 32.92 -4.44
C LEU A 271 -14.60 33.89 -3.74
N GLY A 272 -13.66 34.50 -4.46
CA GLY A 272 -12.76 35.53 -3.92
C GLY A 272 -11.79 35.07 -2.83
N SER A 273 -11.59 33.76 -2.64
CA SER A 273 -10.75 33.24 -1.56
C SER A 273 -9.26 33.37 -1.88
N LYS A 274 -8.49 34.08 -1.05
CA LYS A 274 -7.03 34.22 -1.21
C LYS A 274 -6.32 32.93 -0.75
N ALA A 275 -5.49 32.35 -1.63
CA ALA A 275 -4.67 31.20 -1.28
C ALA A 275 -3.53 31.61 -0.33
N GLY A 276 -3.42 30.94 0.82
CA GLY A 276 -2.30 31.12 1.74
C GLY A 276 -1.01 30.55 1.15
N LYS A 277 0.04 31.37 1.05
CA LYS A 277 1.39 30.93 0.69
C LYS A 277 1.97 30.16 1.88
N ALA A 278 2.14 28.85 1.73
CA ALA A 278 2.88 28.04 2.69
C ALA A 278 4.38 28.36 2.54
N THR A 279 4.90 29.22 3.41
CA THR A 279 6.33 29.55 3.49
C THR A 279 7.00 28.63 4.50
N GLY A 280 7.12 27.36 4.15
CA GLY A 280 7.96 26.41 4.88
C GLY A 280 9.35 26.38 4.25
N LYS A 281 10.40 26.76 4.99
CA LYS A 281 11.78 26.52 4.56
C LYS A 281 12.08 25.04 4.77
N SER A 282 11.84 24.23 3.75
CA SER A 282 12.11 22.80 3.84
C SER A 282 13.59 22.53 3.59
N SER A 283 14.15 21.64 4.41
CA SER A 283 15.46 21.04 4.14
C SER A 283 15.29 19.98 3.06
N THR A 284 15.58 20.36 1.81
CA THR A 284 15.57 19.46 0.67
C THR A 284 16.86 18.64 0.64
N HIS A 285 16.74 17.31 0.54
CA HIS A 285 17.85 16.43 0.24
C HIS A 285 17.68 15.86 -1.17
N ASN A 286 18.77 15.73 -1.92
CA ASN A 286 18.74 15.10 -3.23
C ASN A 286 18.66 13.60 -3.00
N ILE A 287 17.51 13.00 -3.28
CA ILE A 287 17.32 11.54 -3.14
C ILE A 287 17.02 11.01 -4.54
N GLN A 288 17.57 9.85 -4.84
CA GLN A 288 17.29 9.21 -6.10
C GLN A 288 15.95 8.48 -6.03
N GLN A 289 15.09 8.72 -7.02
CA GLN A 289 13.81 8.05 -7.19
C GLN A 289 13.90 7.10 -8.39
N LEU A 290 13.46 5.85 -8.17
CA LEU A 290 13.33 4.82 -9.19
C LEU A 290 11.85 4.49 -9.40
N ASP A 291 11.37 4.74 -10.62
CA ASP A 291 10.00 4.50 -11.03
C ASP A 291 9.88 3.11 -11.67
N ILE A 292 9.32 2.13 -10.94
CA ILE A 292 9.22 0.74 -11.39
C ILE A 292 7.79 0.43 -11.84
N TRP A 293 7.65 -0.19 -13.00
CA TRP A 293 6.36 -0.70 -13.47
C TRP A 293 5.81 -1.76 -12.50
N ASN A 294 4.60 -1.56 -11.98
CA ASN A 294 4.01 -2.49 -11.01
C ASN A 294 2.58 -2.84 -11.43
N PRO A 295 2.40 -3.80 -12.34
CA PRO A 295 1.08 -4.18 -12.82
C PRO A 295 0.25 -4.79 -11.68
N GLY A 296 -1.02 -4.36 -11.56
CA GLY A 296 -1.96 -5.01 -10.64
C GLY A 296 -2.27 -6.43 -11.11
N GLU A 297 -2.43 -7.38 -10.18
CA GLU A 297 -2.75 -8.78 -10.51
C GLU A 297 -4.11 -8.91 -11.24
N LEU A 298 -5.07 -8.07 -10.86
CA LEU A 298 -6.39 -8.01 -11.51
C LEU A 298 -6.27 -7.46 -12.93
N GLU A 299 -5.61 -6.33 -13.13
CA GLU A 299 -5.47 -5.71 -14.46
C GLU A 299 -4.70 -6.61 -15.42
N LEU A 300 -3.64 -7.26 -14.93
CA LEU A 300 -2.82 -8.17 -15.71
C LEU A 300 -3.61 -9.41 -16.12
N SER A 301 -4.35 -10.01 -15.18
CA SER A 301 -5.21 -11.16 -15.49
C SER A 301 -6.36 -10.76 -16.43
N LEU A 302 -6.99 -9.60 -16.22
CA LEU A 302 -8.02 -9.07 -17.11
C LEU A 302 -7.47 -8.78 -18.51
N PHE A 303 -6.30 -8.16 -18.62
CA PHE A 303 -5.63 -7.89 -19.90
C PHE A 303 -5.22 -9.18 -20.61
N SER A 304 -4.81 -10.21 -19.86
CA SER A 304 -4.45 -11.52 -20.45
C SER A 304 -5.65 -12.23 -21.06
N VAL A 305 -6.83 -12.13 -20.43
CA VAL A 305 -8.05 -12.75 -20.92
C VAL A 305 -8.69 -11.85 -21.99
N TYR A 306 -8.99 -10.60 -21.66
CA TYR A 306 -9.69 -9.64 -22.53
C TYR A 306 -8.83 -8.39 -22.78
N SER A 307 -8.00 -8.44 -23.81
CA SER A 307 -7.18 -7.31 -24.26
C SER A 307 -7.89 -6.45 -25.32
N PRO A 308 -7.41 -5.23 -25.62
CA PRO A 308 -7.93 -4.41 -26.73
C PRO A 308 -7.92 -5.14 -28.08
N ALA A 309 -6.93 -6.03 -28.31
CA ALA A 309 -6.92 -6.87 -29.49
C ALA A 309 -8.07 -7.88 -29.51
N HIS A 310 -8.44 -8.48 -28.37
CA HIS A 310 -9.61 -9.37 -28.30
C HIS A 310 -10.91 -8.61 -28.60
N ALA A 311 -11.04 -7.38 -28.11
CA ALA A 311 -12.18 -6.53 -28.44
C ALA A 311 -12.28 -6.24 -29.95
N LEU A 312 -11.15 -6.00 -30.62
CA LEU A 312 -11.10 -5.83 -32.08
C LEU A 312 -11.34 -7.14 -32.84
N LEU A 313 -10.93 -8.28 -32.29
CA LEU A 313 -11.13 -9.60 -32.92
C LEU A 313 -12.62 -9.91 -33.09
N TRP A 314 -13.46 -9.55 -32.12
CA TRP A 314 -14.92 -9.66 -32.22
C TRP A 314 -15.52 -8.83 -33.38
N MET A 315 -14.78 -7.88 -33.94
CA MET A 315 -15.25 -7.06 -35.05
C MET A 315 -15.08 -7.73 -36.43
N ILE A 316 -14.36 -8.85 -36.53
CA ILE A 316 -13.97 -9.50 -37.81
C ILE A 316 -15.08 -10.36 -38.46
N PHE A 317 -16.18 -10.65 -37.76
CA PHE A 317 -17.22 -11.58 -38.24
C PHE A 317 -18.03 -11.14 -39.47
N SER A 318 -17.66 -10.07 -40.18
CA SER A 318 -18.35 -9.60 -41.39
C SER A 318 -17.41 -9.58 -42.61
N SER A 319 -17.93 -9.98 -43.76
CA SER A 319 -17.20 -10.08 -45.04
C SER A 319 -16.52 -8.78 -45.49
N HIS A 320 -17.02 -7.63 -45.03
CA HIS A 320 -16.49 -6.31 -45.38
C HIS A 320 -15.39 -5.80 -44.43
N THR A 321 -14.93 -6.61 -43.47
CA THR A 321 -14.03 -6.16 -42.38
C THR A 321 -12.56 -6.55 -42.55
N TRP A 322 -12.11 -6.84 -43.77
CA TRP A 322 -10.72 -7.20 -44.06
C TRP A 322 -9.70 -6.16 -43.56
N PHE A 323 -10.06 -4.87 -43.59
CA PHE A 323 -9.22 -3.79 -43.05
C PHE A 323 -9.06 -3.87 -41.52
N VAL A 324 -10.10 -4.32 -40.80
CA VAL A 324 -10.05 -4.55 -39.34
C VAL A 324 -9.10 -5.71 -39.02
N ALA A 325 -9.06 -6.74 -39.87
CA ALA A 325 -8.11 -7.84 -39.71
C ALA A 325 -6.64 -7.38 -39.83
N LEU A 326 -6.34 -6.45 -40.75
CA LEU A 326 -5.00 -5.83 -40.84
C LEU A 326 -4.66 -5.03 -39.58
N ILE A 327 -5.61 -4.22 -39.10
CA ILE A 327 -5.44 -3.46 -37.84
C ILE A 327 -5.21 -4.43 -36.68
N LEU A 328 -5.93 -5.55 -36.62
CA LEU A 328 -5.76 -6.57 -35.58
C LEU A 328 -4.36 -7.19 -35.61
N MET A 329 -3.82 -7.51 -36.79
CA MET A 329 -2.47 -8.08 -36.92
C MET A 329 -1.40 -7.11 -36.41
N VAL A 330 -1.52 -5.83 -36.73
CA VAL A 330 -0.63 -4.79 -36.22
C VAL A 330 -0.83 -4.61 -34.71
N ALA A 331 -2.08 -4.56 -34.24
CA ALA A 331 -2.42 -4.34 -32.83
C ALA A 331 -1.93 -5.48 -31.94
N THR A 332 -2.11 -6.75 -32.35
CA THR A 332 -1.62 -7.92 -31.62
C THR A 332 -0.09 -7.95 -31.56
N SER A 333 0.58 -7.67 -32.68
CA SER A 333 2.05 -7.59 -32.74
C SER A 333 2.59 -6.48 -31.82
N ALA A 334 1.99 -5.28 -31.89
CA ALA A 334 2.34 -4.16 -31.03
C ALA A 334 2.06 -4.48 -29.55
N GLN A 335 0.94 -5.12 -29.23
CA GLN A 335 0.55 -5.52 -27.88
C GLN A 335 1.62 -6.43 -27.26
N ILE A 336 2.05 -7.47 -27.98
CA ILE A 336 3.07 -8.42 -27.51
C ILE A 336 4.42 -7.71 -27.34
N PHE A 337 4.81 -6.87 -28.31
CA PHE A 337 6.08 -6.14 -28.27
C PHE A 337 6.17 -5.20 -27.06
N VAL A 338 5.12 -4.43 -26.78
CA VAL A 338 5.06 -3.52 -25.62
C VAL A 338 5.10 -4.30 -24.31
N LEU A 339 4.40 -5.43 -24.23
CA LEU A 339 4.41 -6.30 -23.05
C LEU A 339 5.80 -6.90 -22.81
N LEU A 340 6.49 -7.34 -23.85
CA LEU A 340 7.86 -7.85 -23.75
C LEU A 340 8.83 -6.78 -23.26
N ARG A 341 8.83 -5.59 -23.88
CA ARG A 341 9.71 -4.47 -23.52
C ARG A 341 9.48 -3.97 -22.09
N SER A 342 8.22 -3.90 -21.67
CA SER A 342 7.86 -3.50 -20.30
C SER A 342 8.32 -4.53 -19.27
N TYR A 343 8.18 -5.83 -19.57
CA TYR A 343 8.65 -6.92 -18.70
C TYR A 343 10.19 -7.01 -18.61
N GLU A 344 10.91 -6.86 -19.72
CA GLU A 344 12.38 -6.78 -19.71
C GLU A 344 12.87 -5.62 -18.83
N GLY A 345 12.24 -4.44 -18.99
CA GLY A 345 12.52 -3.28 -18.15
C GLY A 345 12.24 -3.56 -16.66
N LEU A 346 11.11 -4.18 -16.35
CA LEU A 346 10.75 -4.56 -14.98
C LEU A 346 11.79 -5.50 -14.33
N LEU A 347 12.25 -6.51 -15.08
CA LEU A 347 13.28 -7.43 -14.58
C LEU A 347 14.61 -6.71 -14.32
N LYS A 348 15.00 -5.78 -15.19
CA LYS A 348 16.21 -4.96 -14.97
C LYS A 348 16.07 -4.10 -13.71
N ASP A 349 14.95 -3.41 -13.57
CA ASP A 349 14.69 -2.50 -12.44
C ASP A 349 14.58 -3.26 -11.11
N ARG A 350 13.94 -4.44 -11.10
CA ARG A 350 13.86 -5.28 -9.89
C ARG A 350 15.23 -5.79 -9.42
N ARG A 351 16.11 -6.18 -10.35
CA ARG A 351 17.49 -6.59 -9.98
C ARG A 351 18.26 -5.46 -9.32
N ILE A 352 18.14 -4.24 -9.85
CA ILE A 352 18.76 -3.05 -9.27
C ILE A 352 18.20 -2.78 -7.88
N LEU A 353 16.87 -2.79 -7.73
CA LEU A 353 16.21 -2.57 -6.44
C LEU A 353 16.65 -3.60 -5.40
N GLN A 354 16.69 -4.89 -5.76
CA GLN A 354 17.13 -5.95 -4.84
C GLN A 354 18.58 -5.77 -4.40
N GLY A 355 19.48 -5.41 -5.33
CA GLY A 355 20.87 -5.11 -5.00
C GLY A 355 21.01 -3.93 -4.05
N GLU A 356 20.24 -2.87 -4.29
CA GLU A 356 20.25 -1.68 -3.45
C GLU A 356 19.64 -1.95 -2.06
N VAL A 357 18.51 -2.65 -1.98
CA VAL A 357 17.91 -3.05 -0.71
C VAL A 357 18.88 -3.87 0.14
N MET A 358 19.62 -4.80 -0.48
CA MET A 358 20.63 -5.57 0.22
C MET A 358 21.81 -4.70 0.67
N HIS A 359 22.25 -3.75 -0.15
CA HIS A 359 23.30 -2.81 0.21
C HIS A 359 22.87 -1.93 1.39
N GLU A 360 21.68 -1.32 1.33
CA GLU A 360 21.13 -0.51 2.42
C GLU A 360 20.94 -1.31 3.70
N TYR A 361 20.49 -2.56 3.58
CA TYR A 361 20.35 -3.45 4.72
C TYR A 361 21.70 -3.75 5.38
N ASN A 362 22.72 -4.02 4.57
CA ASN A 362 24.06 -4.31 5.07
C ASN A 362 24.67 -3.08 5.78
N GLU A 363 24.58 -1.90 5.17
CA GLU A 363 25.09 -0.65 5.75
C GLU A 363 24.36 -0.24 7.04
N LYS A 364 23.02 -0.33 7.07
CA LYS A 364 22.24 0.14 8.22
C LYS A 364 22.17 -0.86 9.37
N PHE A 365 22.14 -2.16 9.07
CA PHE A 365 21.84 -3.17 10.07
C PHE A 365 22.95 -4.21 10.27
N VAL A 366 23.70 -4.56 9.24
CA VAL A 366 24.71 -5.63 9.33
C VAL A 366 26.05 -5.07 9.78
N TYR A 367 26.71 -4.21 9.00
CA TYR A 367 28.04 -3.68 9.30
C TYR A 367 28.15 -3.04 10.69
N PRO A 368 27.19 -2.24 11.17
CA PRO A 368 27.27 -1.69 12.53
C PRO A 368 27.27 -2.76 13.64
N ARG A 369 26.68 -3.94 13.37
CA ARG A 369 26.62 -5.07 14.32
C ARG A 369 27.82 -6.00 14.20
N ILE A 370 28.30 -6.27 12.98
CA ILE A 370 29.42 -7.20 12.76
C ILE A 370 30.79 -6.54 12.94
N THR A 371 30.91 -5.25 12.58
CA THR A 371 32.14 -4.46 12.69
C THR A 371 31.90 -3.21 13.53
N PRO A 372 31.55 -3.35 14.83
CA PRO A 372 31.45 -2.19 15.70
C PRO A 372 32.84 -1.57 15.86
N VAL A 373 32.95 -0.25 15.64
CA VAL A 373 34.19 0.48 15.91
C VAL A 373 34.46 0.41 17.41
N ARG A 374 35.43 -0.41 17.81
CA ARG A 374 35.90 -0.52 19.20
C ARG A 374 37.17 0.29 19.34
N LYS A 375 37.29 1.04 20.44
CA LYS A 375 38.54 1.69 20.84
C LYS A 375 39.24 0.77 21.83
N ASP A 376 40.47 0.36 21.52
CA ASP A 376 41.32 -0.36 22.46
C ASP A 376 41.71 0.58 23.60
N ALA A 377 41.17 0.33 24.78
CA ALA A 377 41.59 1.00 25.99
C ALA A 377 42.70 0.15 26.65
N CYS A 378 43.96 0.56 26.49
CA CYS A 378 45.05 -0.01 27.28
C CYS A 378 44.88 0.47 28.72
N VAL A 379 44.49 -0.43 29.63
CA VAL A 379 44.53 -0.17 31.07
C VAL A 379 45.91 -0.57 31.53
N MET A 380 46.83 0.39 31.64
CA MET A 380 48.05 0.18 32.42
C MET A 380 47.69 0.35 33.89
N THR A 381 47.73 -0.73 34.66
CA THR A 381 47.75 -0.64 36.12
C THR A 381 49.13 -0.12 36.51
N HIS A 382 49.22 1.16 36.86
CA HIS A 382 50.46 1.71 37.40
C HIS A 382 50.70 1.11 38.79
N GLU A 383 51.89 0.57 39.03
CA GLU A 383 52.29 -0.07 40.30
C GLU A 383 52.20 0.86 41.53
N ALA A 384 52.04 2.17 41.34
CA ALA A 384 51.85 3.15 42.42
C ALA A 384 50.46 3.14 43.10
N GLU A 385 49.46 2.43 42.59
CA GLU A 385 48.18 2.27 43.30
C GLU A 385 48.23 1.17 44.37
N MET A 386 49.33 0.41 44.46
CA MET A 386 49.57 -0.65 45.44
C MET A 386 50.40 -0.16 46.65
N VAL A 387 50.31 1.13 47.01
CA VAL A 387 50.90 1.61 48.26
C VAL A 387 50.07 1.06 49.42
N SER A 388 50.58 0.03 50.07
CA SER A 388 49.99 -0.51 51.29
C SER A 388 49.99 0.57 52.38
N TRP A 389 48.81 0.88 52.92
CA TRP A 389 48.60 1.76 54.08
C TRP A 389 49.23 1.26 55.39
N ARG A 390 50.15 0.29 55.35
CA ARG A 390 50.73 -0.38 56.52
C ARG A 390 52.02 0.25 57.05
N ASP A 391 52.53 1.28 56.39
CA ASP A 391 53.69 2.02 56.89
C ASP A 391 53.22 3.33 57.55
N GLN A 392 52.60 3.21 58.73
CA GLN A 392 52.52 4.28 59.74
C GLN A 392 52.78 3.71 61.13
#